data_AF-A0A1F7N603-F1
#
_entry.id   AF-A0A1F7N603-F1
#
_cell.length_a   1.000
_cell.length_b   1.000
_cell.length_c   1.000
_cell.angle_alpha   90.00
_cell.angle_beta   90.00
_cell.angle_gamma   90.00
#
_symmetry.space_group_name_H-M   'P 1'
#
loop_
_entity.id
_entity.type
_entity.pdbx_description
1 polymer ?
#
loop_
_entity_poly.entity_id
_entity_poly.type
_entity_poly.pdbx_seq_one_letter_code
_entity_poly.pdbx_strand_id
1 'polypeptide(L)'
;MDDLKFPGREDGPRFEVVYHLYSVAHNHRLRVKVRVDEDDAVVPTATGLWPIADWFEREVWDMFGVRFAGHPDLRRLLMYEEFVGHPLRKDYPIERRQPLIGPQA
;
A
#
# COMPACT_ATOMS: atom_id res chain seq x y z
N MET A 1 15.03 4.39 21.59
CA MET A 1 14.49 5.61 20.96
C MET A 1 13.58 5.07 19.88
N ASP A 2 12.27 5.15 20.07
CA ASP A 2 11.29 4.59 19.13
C ASP A 2 11.17 5.53 17.92
N ASP A 3 12.09 5.38 16.96
CA ASP A 3 12.13 6.16 15.71
C ASP A 3 10.94 5.87 14.77
N LEU A 4 10.05 4.96 15.18
CA LEU A 4 8.77 4.65 14.53
C LEU A 4 7.67 5.66 14.89
N LYS A 5 7.82 6.44 15.97
CA LYS A 5 6.81 7.40 16.43
C LYS A 5 7.12 8.81 15.89
N PHE A 6 6.32 9.25 14.91
CA PHE A 6 6.39 10.63 14.41
C PHE A 6 5.85 11.61 15.48
N PRO A 7 6.54 12.73 15.77
CA PRO A 7 6.07 13.70 16.76
C PRO A 7 4.76 14.36 16.26
N GLY A 8 3.70 14.28 17.07
CA GLY A 8 2.37 14.80 16.75
C GLY A 8 1.38 13.78 16.17
N ARG A 9 1.78 12.50 16.03
CA ARG A 9 0.87 11.42 15.68
C ARG A 9 0.30 10.80 16.96
N GLU A 10 -0.98 11.06 17.22
CA GLU A 10 -1.78 10.35 18.23
C GLU A 10 -1.70 8.84 17.95
N ASP A 11 -1.63 8.00 18.99
CA ASP A 11 -1.49 6.53 18.94
C ASP A 11 -2.65 5.88 18.16
N GLY A 12 -2.58 5.99 16.84
CA GLY A 12 -3.59 5.55 15.90
C GLY A 12 -3.07 4.47 14.95
N PRO A 13 -3.95 3.93 14.11
CA PRO A 13 -3.67 2.87 13.15
C PRO A 13 -2.39 3.11 12.35
N ARG A 14 -1.59 2.05 12.20
CA ARG A 14 -0.21 2.07 11.69
C ARG A 14 -0.09 2.53 10.23
N PHE A 15 -1.10 2.25 9.41
CA PHE A 15 -1.14 2.62 8.00
C PHE A 15 -2.14 3.75 7.74
N GLU A 16 -1.83 4.61 6.76
CA GLU A 16 -2.76 5.62 6.24
C GLU A 16 -2.76 5.54 4.72
N VAL A 17 -3.88 5.13 4.14
CA VAL A 17 -4.10 5.12 2.68
C VAL A 17 -4.66 6.48 2.29
N VAL A 18 -3.97 7.18 1.38
CA VAL A 18 -4.32 8.55 1.01
C VAL A 18 -4.70 8.63 -0.46
N TYR A 19 -5.97 8.90 -0.73
CA TYR A 19 -6.48 9.12 -2.07
C TYR A 19 -6.41 10.60 -2.42
N HIS A 20 -5.75 10.91 -3.53
CA HIS A 20 -5.70 12.25 -4.09
C HIS A 20 -6.64 12.32 -5.30
N LEU A 21 -7.73 13.04 -5.14
CA LEU A 21 -8.73 13.25 -6.17
C LEU A 21 -8.62 14.68 -6.68
N TYR A 22 -8.63 14.85 -7.99
CA TYR A 22 -8.56 16.15 -8.64
C TYR A 22 -9.70 16.31 -9.63
N SER A 23 -10.48 17.38 -9.48
CA SER A 23 -11.52 17.76 -10.44
C SER A 23 -10.97 18.81 -11.38
N VAL A 24 -10.73 18.44 -12.64
CA VAL A 24 -10.21 19.36 -13.68
C VAL A 24 -11.22 20.48 -13.97
N ALA A 25 -12.51 20.17 -13.99
CA ALA A 25 -13.57 21.13 -14.32
C ALA A 25 -13.76 22.22 -13.25
N HIS A 26 -13.61 21.88 -11.98
CA HIS A 26 -13.81 22.81 -10.85
C HIS A 26 -12.50 23.26 -10.20
N ASN A 27 -11.34 22.79 -10.68
CA ASN A 27 -10.02 23.02 -10.09
C ASN A 27 -9.97 22.70 -8.58
N HIS A 28 -10.71 21.68 -8.15
CA HIS A 28 -10.77 21.27 -6.74
C HIS A 28 -9.87 20.07 -6.51
N ARG A 29 -9.11 20.11 -5.41
CA ARG A 29 -8.28 19.01 -4.94
C ARG A 29 -8.83 18.48 -3.63
N LEU A 30 -9.28 17.23 -3.63
CA LEU A 30 -9.75 16.53 -2.45
C LEU A 30 -8.71 15.48 -2.05
N ARG A 31 -8.41 15.41 -0.76
CA ARG A 31 -7.55 14.37 -0.19
C ARG A 31 -8.34 13.59 0.85
N VAL A 32 -8.58 12.32 0.56
CA VAL A 32 -9.26 11.40 1.47
C VAL A 32 -8.20 10.56 2.16
N LYS A 33 -8.18 10.58 3.49
CA LYS A 33 -7.25 9.83 4.32
C LYS A 33 -8.01 8.72 5.02
N VAL A 34 -7.71 7.48 4.68
CA VAL A 34 -8.26 6.29 5.32
C VAL A 34 -7.20 5.73 6.25
N ARG A 35 -7.51 5.72 7.53
CA ARG A 35 -6.64 5.24 8.59
C ARG A 35 -6.92 3.75 8.81
N VAL A 36 -5.89 2.91 8.73
CA VAL A 36 -6.02 1.45 8.69
C VAL A 36 -5.04 0.80 9.67
N ASP A 37 -5.55 -0.10 10.50
CA ASP A 37 -4.72 -0.82 11.45
C ASP A 37 -3.88 -1.92 10.76
N GLU A 38 -2.84 -2.41 11.42
CA GLU A 38 -2.01 -3.49 10.87
C GLU A 38 -2.74 -4.84 10.92
N ASP A 39 -3.55 -5.08 11.95
CA ASP A 39 -4.24 -6.36 12.17
C ASP A 39 -5.41 -6.55 11.19
N ASP A 40 -6.16 -5.47 10.91
CA ASP A 40 -7.28 -5.43 9.97
C ASP A 40 -6.97 -4.49 8.79
N ALA A 41 -5.90 -4.80 8.06
CA ALA A 41 -5.44 -3.98 6.94
C ALA A 41 -6.29 -4.13 5.66
N VAL A 42 -7.61 -3.93 5.76
CA VAL A 42 -8.55 -4.11 4.65
C VAL A 42 -9.25 -2.78 4.30
N VAL A 43 -9.18 -2.40 3.03
CA VAL A 43 -9.81 -1.17 2.50
C VAL A 43 -10.73 -1.53 1.33
N PRO A 44 -11.91 -0.90 1.16
CA PRO A 44 -12.72 -1.12 -0.04
C PRO A 44 -12.01 -0.62 -1.29
N THR A 45 -12.10 -1.38 -2.39
CA THR A 45 -11.52 -0.97 -3.67
C THR A 45 -12.21 0.27 -4.25
N ALA A 46 -11.43 1.17 -4.84
CA ALA A 46 -11.88 2.29 -5.64
C ALA A 46 -11.94 1.96 -7.14
N THR A 47 -11.53 0.75 -7.55
CA THR A 47 -11.48 0.29 -8.95
C THR A 47 -12.85 0.33 -9.62
N GLY A 48 -13.95 0.13 -8.86
CA GLY A 48 -15.32 0.25 -9.37
C GLY A 48 -15.72 1.68 -9.80
N LEU A 49 -15.05 2.70 -9.27
CA LEU A 49 -15.29 4.11 -9.64
C LEU A 49 -14.23 4.62 -10.63
N TRP A 50 -12.97 4.27 -10.40
CA TRP A 50 -11.84 4.69 -11.22
C TRP A 50 -11.01 3.48 -11.63
N PRO A 51 -11.06 3.06 -12.92
CA PRO A 51 -10.30 1.90 -13.39
C PRO A 51 -8.79 2.02 -13.18
N ILE A 52 -8.26 3.24 -13.17
CA ILE A 52 -6.84 3.51 -12.92
C ILE A 52 -6.40 3.12 -11.49
N ALA A 53 -7.34 3.00 -10.54
CA ALA A 53 -7.04 2.56 -9.18
C ALA A 53 -6.51 1.12 -9.13
N ASP A 54 -6.78 0.29 -10.14
CA ASP A 54 -6.30 -1.11 -10.21
C ASP A 54 -4.80 -1.23 -9.92
N TRP A 55 -3.99 -0.45 -10.65
CA TRP A 55 -2.52 -0.48 -10.53
C TRP A 55 -2.04 0.07 -9.19
N PHE A 56 -2.63 1.17 -8.74
CA PHE A 56 -2.23 1.81 -7.48
C PHE A 56 -2.59 0.94 -6.27
N GLU A 57 -3.73 0.25 -6.29
CA GLU A 57 -4.13 -0.69 -5.24
C GLU A 57 -3.21 -1.91 -5.20
N ARG A 58 -2.81 -2.43 -6.36
CA ARG A 58 -1.83 -3.52 -6.45
C ARG A 58 -0.45 -3.11 -5.93
N GLU A 59 0.00 -1.91 -6.27
CA GLU A 59 1.25 -1.34 -5.76
C GLU A 59 1.23 -1.23 -4.23
N VAL A 60 0.15 -0.67 -3.67
CA VAL A 60 0.02 -0.51 -2.21
C VAL A 60 -0.02 -1.87 -1.51
N TRP A 61 -0.70 -2.85 -2.09
CA TRP A 61 -0.68 -4.22 -1.57
C TRP A 61 0.71 -4.85 -1.64
N ASP A 62 1.44 -4.71 -2.74
CA ASP A 62 2.79 -5.28 -2.91
C ASP A 62 3.81 -4.61 -1.95
N MET A 63 3.74 -3.29 -1.80
CA MET A 63 4.72 -2.50 -1.06
C MET A 63 4.44 -2.40 0.44
N PHE A 64 3.17 -2.34 0.84
CA PHE A 64 2.73 -2.14 2.22
C PHE A 64 1.89 -3.28 2.77
N GLY A 65 1.34 -4.18 1.95
CA GLY A 65 0.55 -5.32 2.41
C GLY A 65 -0.88 -5.00 2.81
N VAL A 66 -1.40 -3.82 2.44
CA VAL A 66 -2.80 -3.47 2.64
C VAL A 66 -3.65 -4.21 1.61
N ARG A 67 -4.68 -4.93 2.06
CA ARG A 67 -5.58 -5.70 1.20
C ARG A 67 -6.76 -4.84 0.77
N PHE A 68 -7.18 -5.01 -0.49
CA PHE A 68 -8.33 -4.31 -1.03
C PHE A 68 -9.51 -5.27 -1.24
N ALA A 69 -10.61 -5.03 -0.53
CA ALA A 69 -11.83 -5.84 -0.66
C ALA A 69 -12.55 -5.50 -1.98
N GLY A 70 -12.82 -6.52 -2.80
CA GLY A 70 -13.51 -6.39 -4.08
C GLY A 70 -12.61 -6.12 -5.29
N HIS A 71 -11.29 -6.18 -5.14
CA HIS A 71 -10.35 -5.97 -6.24
C HIS A 71 -10.37 -7.15 -7.23
N PRO A 72 -10.54 -6.94 -8.56
CA PRO A 72 -10.51 -8.00 -9.57
C PRO A 72 -9.23 -8.85 -9.64
N ASP A 73 -8.03 -8.27 -9.44
CA ASP A 73 -6.76 -9.00 -9.57
C ASP A 73 -5.67 -8.49 -8.62
N LEU A 74 -5.60 -9.07 -7.42
CA LEU A 74 -4.57 -8.77 -6.42
C LEU A 74 -3.34 -9.67 -6.60
N ARG A 75 -2.52 -9.35 -7.60
CA ARG A 75 -1.21 -9.98 -7.85
C ARG A 75 -0.06 -8.99 -7.71
N ARG A 76 1.13 -9.50 -7.38
CA ARG A 76 2.36 -8.69 -7.25
C ARG A 76 2.60 -7.94 -8.56
N LEU A 77 3.03 -6.69 -8.44
CA LEU A 77 3.23 -5.80 -9.58
C LEU A 77 4.71 -5.43 -9.76
N LEU A 78 5.35 -4.98 -8.68
CA LEU A 78 6.71 -4.44 -8.72
C LEU A 78 7.73 -5.46 -8.24
N MET A 79 7.37 -6.26 -7.23
CA MET A 79 8.21 -7.35 -6.74
C MET A 79 7.99 -8.65 -7.52
N TYR A 80 9.02 -9.50 -7.52
CA TYR A 80 8.95 -10.85 -8.09
C TYR A 80 7.99 -11.74 -7.26
N GLU A 81 7.41 -12.75 -7.90
CA GLU A 81 6.33 -13.58 -7.31
C GLU A 81 6.71 -14.22 -5.97
N GLU A 82 7.98 -14.63 -5.83
CA GLU A 82 8.53 -15.29 -4.65
C GLU A 82 9.06 -14.32 -3.57
N PHE A 83 8.91 -13.00 -3.75
CA PHE A 83 9.34 -12.05 -2.72
C PHE A 83 8.52 -12.29 -1.45
N VAL A 84 9.15 -12.26 -0.29
CA VAL A 84 8.47 -12.49 1.00
C VAL A 84 8.44 -11.18 1.79
N GLY A 85 7.24 -10.64 2.02
CA GLY A 85 7.04 -9.40 2.78
C GLY A 85 6.80 -8.17 1.91
N HIS A 86 7.02 -7.00 2.53
CA HIS A 86 6.61 -5.68 2.04
C HIS A 86 7.74 -4.65 2.29
N PRO A 87 8.48 -4.27 1.24
CA PRO A 87 9.76 -3.55 1.36
C PRO A 87 9.62 -2.11 1.87
N LEU A 88 8.49 -1.45 1.63
CA LEU A 88 8.29 -0.05 1.95
C LEU A 88 7.76 0.16 3.38
N ARG A 89 7.57 -0.94 4.14
CA ARG A 89 7.30 -0.88 5.58
C ARG A 89 8.56 -0.45 6.31
N LYS A 90 8.41 0.45 7.27
CA LYS A 90 9.53 0.94 8.10
C LYS A 90 10.23 -0.15 8.92
N ASP A 91 9.53 -1.24 9.23
CA ASP A 91 10.14 -2.39 9.93
C ASP A 91 10.96 -3.29 9.01
N TYR A 92 10.86 -3.10 7.69
CA TYR A 92 11.56 -3.96 6.75
C TYR A 92 13.06 -3.64 6.75
N PRO A 93 13.94 -4.62 7.01
CA PRO A 93 15.37 -4.39 7.09
C PRO A 93 15.94 -4.03 5.71
N ILE A 94 16.40 -2.79 5.57
CA ILE A 94 16.93 -2.22 4.32
C ILE A 94 18.14 -3.01 3.78
N GLU A 95 18.89 -3.63 4.67
CA GLU A 95 20.14 -4.35 4.36
C GLU A 95 19.92 -5.80 3.91
N ARG A 96 18.70 -6.35 4.06
CA ARG A 96 18.43 -7.74 3.68
C ARG A 96 18.08 -7.83 2.20
N ARG A 97 19.04 -8.31 1.41
CA ARG A 97 18.79 -8.79 0.05
C ARG A 97 18.15 -10.17 0.12
N GLN A 98 16.94 -10.31 -0.40
CA GLN A 98 16.34 -11.62 -0.62
C GLN A 98 17.00 -12.30 -1.83
N PRO A 99 17.22 -13.62 -1.78
CA PRO A 99 17.80 -14.33 -2.91
C PRO A 99 16.85 -14.23 -4.12
N LEU A 100 17.40 -13.75 -5.24
CA LEU A 100 16.76 -13.89 -6.55
C LEU A 100 16.96 -15.36 -6.94
N ILE A 101 15.92 -16.18 -6.78
CA ILE A 101 15.95 -17.55 -7.28
C ILE A 101 15.88 -17.44 -8.81
N GLY A 102 17.00 -17.74 -9.47
CA GLY A 102 17.04 -17.88 -10.92
C GLY A 102 16.18 -19.07 -11.36
N PRO A 103 15.81 -19.16 -12.65
CA PRO A 103 15.00 -20.27 -13.16
C PRO A 103 15.63 -21.61 -12.74
N GLN A 104 14.81 -22.52 -12.19
CA GLN A 104 15.23 -23.89 -11.95
C GLN A 104 15.63 -24.49 -13.31
N ALA A 105 16.92 -24.78 -13.46
CA ALA A 105 17.47 -25.48 -14.63
C ALA A 105 16.97 -26.92 -14.69
#